data_AF-A0A377E7H2-F1
#
_entry.id   AF-A0A377E7H2-F1
#
_cell.length_a   1.000
_cell.length_b   1.000
_cell.length_c   1.000
_cell.angle_alpha   90.00
_cell.angle_beta   90.00
_cell.angle_gamma   90.00
#
_symmetry.space_group_name_H-M   'P 1'
#
loop_
_entity.id
_entity.type
_entity.pdbx_description
1 polymer ?
#
loop_
_entity_poly.entity_id
_entity_poly.type
_entity_poly.pdbx_seq_one_letter_code
_entity_poly.pdbx_strand_id
1 'polypeptide(L)' 'MQENSPLLQLQNVGYLAGDTKILNNINFSLRAGEFKLITGPSGCGKSTLLK' A
#
# COMPACT_ATOMS: atom_id res chain seq x y z
N MET A 1 5.17 22.07 -17.26
CA MET A 1 5.04 20.64 -17.61
C MET A 1 4.33 19.98 -16.45
N GLN A 2 3.19 19.32 -16.67
CA GLN A 2 2.39 18.78 -15.55
C GLN A 2 3.19 17.68 -14.85
N GLU A 3 3.52 17.90 -13.58
CA GLU A 3 4.11 16.89 -12.70
C GLU A 3 3.10 15.77 -12.48
N ASN A 4 3.15 14.73 -13.31
CA ASN A 4 2.27 13.57 -13.23
C ASN A 4 2.87 12.48 -12.33
N SER A 5 3.62 12.88 -11.30
CA SER A 5 4.24 11.98 -10.33
C SER A 5 3.19 11.48 -9.33
N PRO A 6 3.29 10.22 -8.88
CA PRO A 6 2.40 9.69 -7.85
C PRO A 6 2.54 10.50 -6.56
N LEU A 7 1.42 10.86 -5.93
CA LEU A 7 1.35 11.52 -4.63
C LEU A 7 1.82 10.57 -3.51
N LEU A 8 1.51 9.28 -3.65
CA LEU A 8 2.00 8.22 -2.78
C LEU A 8 2.54 7.09 -3.66
N GLN A 9 3.71 6.55 -3.31
CA GLN A 9 4.27 5.39 -3.97
C GLN A 9 4.91 4.43 -2.96
N LEU A 10 4.52 3.17 -3.04
CA LEU A 10 5.12 2.04 -2.33
C LEU A 10 5.76 1.13 -3.37
N GLN A 11 7.05 0.81 -3.18
CA GLN A 11 7.78 -0.11 -4.03
C GLN A 11 8.36 -1.24 -3.17
N ASN A 12 8.00 -2.48 -3.50
CA ASN A 12 8.48 -3.70 -2.85
C ASN A 12 8.39 -3.68 -1.31
N VAL A 13 7.31 -3.11 -0.76
CA VAL A 13 7.13 -2.95 0.69
C VAL A 13 6.78 -4.30 1.34
N GLY A 14 7.51 -4.64 2.39
CA GLY A 14 7.24 -5.78 3.26
C GLY A 14 7.17 -5.35 4.72
N TYR A 15 6.39 -6.09 5.52
CA TYR A 15 6.26 -5.83 6.95
C TYR A 15 6.07 -7.13 7.71
N LEU A 16 6.84 -7.29 8.78
CA LEU A 16 6.73 -8.40 9.73
C LEU A 16 6.23 -7.88 11.08
N ALA A 17 5.28 -8.59 11.66
CA ALA A 17 4.85 -8.40 13.04
C ALA A 17 5.27 -9.64 13.83
N GLY A 18 6.40 -9.54 14.53
CA GLY A 18 7.10 -10.72 15.06
C GLY A 18 7.52 -11.64 13.92
N ASP A 19 7.18 -12.92 14.01
CA ASP A 19 7.50 -13.93 12.98
C ASP A 19 6.47 -13.98 11.84
N THR A 20 5.39 -13.21 11.92
CA THR A 20 4.34 -13.22 10.90
C THR A 20 4.60 -12.17 9.83
N LYS A 21 4.75 -12.61 8.57
CA LYS A 21 4.82 -11.72 7.42
C LYS A 21 3.42 -11.22 7.06
N ILE A 22 3.12 -9.96 7.39
CA ILE A 22 1.81 -9.34 7.15
C ILE A 22 1.74 -8.72 5.75
N LEU A 23 2.80 -8.02 5.35
CA LEU A 23 2.90 -7.44 4.00
C LEU A 23 4.08 -8.10 3.27
N ASN A 24 3.87 -8.45 2.01
CA ASN A 24 4.87 -9.11 1.19
C ASN A 24 4.89 -8.50 -0.21
N ASN A 25 5.97 -7.78 -0.53
CA ASN A 25 6.22 -7.21 -1.85
C ASN A 25 5.07 -6.34 -2.38
N ILE A 26 4.52 -5.47 -1.52
CA ILE A 26 3.42 -4.60 -1.89
C ILE A 26 3.95 -3.46 -2.77
N ASN A 27 3.32 -3.33 -3.93
CA ASN A 27 3.55 -2.26 -4.88
C ASN A 27 2.22 -1.51 -5.06
N PHE A 28 2.22 -0.23 -4.72
CA PHE A 28 1.02 0.61 -4.75
C PHE A 28 1.39 2.03 -5.13
N SER A 29 0.50 2.71 -5.84
CA SER A 29 0.65 4.12 -6.13
C SER A 29 -0.70 4.82 -6.02
N LEU A 30 -0.69 6.12 -5.74
CA LEU A 30 -1.89 6.96 -5.77
C LEU A 30 -1.49 8.30 -6.38
N ARG A 31 -2.23 8.78 -7.38
CA ARG A 31 -2.02 10.12 -7.95
C ARG A 31 -2.95 11.14 -7.28
N ALA A 32 -2.60 12.42 -7.41
CA ALA A 32 -3.47 13.50 -6.94
C ALA A 32 -4.84 13.42 -7.66
N GLY A 33 -5.93 13.47 -6.89
CA GLY A 33 -7.29 13.35 -7.41
C GLY A 33 -7.77 11.92 -7.69
N GLU A 34 -6.91 10.90 -7.58
CA GLU A 34 -7.34 9.50 -7.67
C GLU A 34 -8.00 9.03 -6.36
N PHE A 35 -9.03 8.19 -6.50
CA PHE A 35 -9.62 7.44 -5.39
C PHE A 35 -9.33 5.94 -5.60
N LYS A 36 -8.78 5.27 -4.58
CA LYS A 36 -8.52 3.83 -4.61
C LYS A 36 -9.14 3.15 -3.40
N LEU A 37 -9.80 2.02 -3.64
CA LEU A 37 -10.35 1.16 -2.60
C LEU A 37 -9.38 0.01 -2.31
N ILE A 38 -8.98 -0.14 -1.05
CA ILE A 38 -8.25 -1.31 -0.55
C ILE A 38 -9.26 -2.26 0.10
N THR A 39 -9.43 -3.44 -0.46
CA THR A 39 -10.40 -4.45 -0.01
C THR A 39 -9.75 -5.83 0.13
N GLY A 40 -10.43 -6.74 0.83
CA GLY A 40 -9.98 -8.11 1.08
C GLY A 40 -10.44 -8.64 2.44
N PRO A 41 -10.28 -9.96 2.69
CA PRO A 41 -10.72 -10.62 3.93
C PRO A 41 -10.16 -9.98 5.21
N SER A 42 -10.80 -10.24 6.35
CA SER A 42 -10.24 -9.81 7.65
C SER A 42 -8.84 -10.41 7.86
N GLY A 43 -7.92 -9.63 8.45
CA GLY A 43 -6.55 -10.07 8.70
C GLY A 43 -5.57 -10.01 7.51
N CYS A 44 -6.00 -9.66 6.29
CA CYS A 44 -5.11 -9.64 5.12
C CYS A 44 -4.13 -8.45 5.04
N GLY A 45 -3.99 -7.66 6.12
CA GLY A 45 -3.00 -6.57 6.19
C GLY A 45 -3.47 -5.18 5.72
N LYS A 46 -4.75 -4.95 5.41
CA LYS A 46 -5.27 -3.65 4.94
C LYS A 46 -4.94 -2.48 5.89
N SER A 47 -5.30 -2.63 7.17
CA SER A 47 -5.00 -1.60 8.18
C SER A 47 -3.50 -1.46 8.44
N THR A 48 -2.72 -2.53 8.23
CA THR A 48 -1.26 -2.49 8.32
C THR A 48 -0.64 -1.76 7.13
N LEU A 49 -1.22 -1.85 5.94
CA LEU A 49 -0.80 -1.10 4.75
C LEU A 49 -1.07 0.41 4.86
N LEU A 50 -2.04 0.80 5.70
CA LEU A 50 -2.44 2.21 5.91
C LEU A 50 -1.84 2.86 7.16
N LYS A 51 -1.13 2.11 8.00
CA LYS A 51 -0.36 2.62 9.13
C LYS A 51 1.01 3.10 8.66
#